data_AF-A0A401QQW7-F1
#
_entry.id   AF-A0A401QQW7-F1
#
_cell.length_a   1.000
_cell.length_b   1.000
_cell.length_c   1.000
_cell.angle_alpha   90.00
_cell.angle_beta   90.00
_cell.angle_gamma   90.00
#
_symmetry.space_group_name_H-M   'P 1'
#
loop_
_entity.id
_entity.type
_entity.pdbx_description
1 polymer ?
#
loop_
_entity_poly.entity_id
_entity_poly.type
_entity_poly.pdbx_seq_one_letter_code
_entity_poly.pdbx_strand_id
1 'polypeptide(L)'
;MGRGVGAQGRGSLGDGPAQWCGAAFIDAEDIAAVAAHALTDPTPPNTDWILTGPQALSYDAVAAVLTEVTGRPVRHRSVSVEEMRARHARVMPPEFATVLADVDRRIADGAEDRTTDAVARLTGRPPRSFTTYAEDNSDALTTS
;
A
#
# COMPACT_ATOMS: atom_id res chain seq x y z
N MET A 1 18.61 22.79 -17.64
CA MET A 1 19.14 21.80 -16.69
C MET A 1 17.97 21.18 -15.93
N GLY A 2 17.45 20.03 -16.37
CA GLY A 2 16.46 19.25 -15.62
C GLY A 2 16.96 17.82 -15.55
N ARG A 3 17.38 17.38 -14.37
CA ARG A 3 17.91 16.02 -14.17
C ARG A 3 16.74 15.03 -14.29
N GLY A 4 16.87 14.08 -15.20
CA GLY A 4 15.90 13.00 -15.39
C GLY A 4 15.72 12.20 -14.12
N VAL A 5 14.46 11.98 -13.74
CA VAL A 5 14.07 10.99 -12.75
C VAL A 5 14.41 9.63 -13.35
N GLY A 6 15.46 9.01 -12.83
CA GLY A 6 15.89 7.68 -13.24
C GLY A 6 14.82 6.65 -12.86
N ALA A 7 14.19 6.07 -13.87
CA ALA A 7 13.48 4.81 -13.72
C ALA A 7 14.51 3.74 -13.32
N GLN A 8 14.56 3.38 -12.04
CA GLN A 8 15.43 2.31 -11.57
C GLN A 8 14.83 0.96 -11.98
N GLY A 9 15.62 0.22 -12.77
CA GLY A 9 15.68 -1.24 -12.88
C GLY A 9 14.39 -2.05 -12.93
N ARG A 10 13.90 -2.36 -14.14
CA ARG A 10 13.09 -3.57 -14.36
C ARG A 10 13.99 -4.80 -14.27
N GLY A 11 14.00 -5.48 -13.12
CA GLY A 11 14.56 -6.82 -12.99
C GLY A 11 13.70 -7.83 -13.76
N SER A 12 14.30 -8.67 -14.61
CA SER A 12 13.60 -9.73 -15.33
C SER A 12 13.25 -10.87 -14.38
N LEU A 13 12.03 -11.39 -14.51
CA LEU A 13 11.51 -12.57 -13.83
C LEU A 13 12.41 -13.79 -14.10
N GLY A 14 13.08 -14.29 -13.06
CA GLY A 14 13.60 -15.65 -12.99
C GLY A 14 12.72 -16.46 -12.04
N ASP A 15 12.55 -17.75 -12.33
CA ASP A 15 11.73 -18.74 -11.60
C ASP A 15 12.26 -19.05 -10.17
N GLY A 16 12.54 -18.02 -9.37
CA GLY A 16 12.81 -18.07 -7.93
C GLY A 16 11.57 -17.68 -7.12
N PRO A 17 11.56 -17.84 -5.78
CA PRO A 17 10.42 -17.45 -4.95
C PRO A 17 10.10 -15.99 -5.26
N ALA A 18 8.86 -15.73 -5.68
CA ALA A 18 8.40 -14.42 -6.11
C ALA A 18 8.95 -13.34 -5.16
N GLN A 19 9.85 -12.49 -5.65
CA GLN A 19 10.18 -11.27 -4.94
C GLN A 19 8.89 -10.44 -4.96
N TRP A 20 8.18 -10.47 -3.83
CA TRP A 20 6.94 -9.72 -3.67
C TRP A 20 7.27 -8.24 -3.83
N CYS A 21 6.72 -7.65 -4.89
CA CYS A 21 6.81 -6.22 -5.11
C CYS A 21 6.13 -5.50 -3.95
N GLY A 22 6.70 -4.37 -3.53
CA GLY A 22 6.15 -3.62 -2.41
C GLY A 22 4.86 -2.89 -2.77
N ALA A 23 4.03 -2.61 -1.76
CA ALA A 23 2.95 -1.62 -1.86
C ALA A 23 3.24 -0.47 -0.90
N ALA A 24 3.11 0.77 -1.37
CA ALA A 24 3.32 1.95 -0.53
C ALA A 24 2.04 2.34 0.22
N PHE A 25 1.78 1.65 1.33
CA PHE A 25 0.59 1.83 2.18
C PHE A 25 0.45 3.29 2.66
N ILE A 26 -0.58 3.97 2.16
CA ILE A 26 -0.94 5.33 2.57
C ILE A 26 -1.83 5.30 3.81
N ASP A 27 -1.54 6.18 4.78
CA ASP A 27 -2.34 6.35 6.00
C ASP A 27 -3.62 7.16 5.70
N ALA A 28 -4.75 6.75 6.29
CA ALA A 28 -6.03 7.45 6.14
C ALA A 28 -5.97 8.91 6.67
N GLU A 29 -5.16 9.20 7.69
CA GLU A 29 -4.94 10.56 8.17
C GLU A 29 -4.27 11.45 7.12
N ASP A 30 -3.38 10.89 6.32
CA ASP A 30 -2.72 11.62 5.24
C ASP A 30 -3.66 11.86 4.06
N ILE A 31 -4.52 10.89 3.74
CA ILE A 31 -5.60 11.07 2.76
C ILE A 31 -6.52 12.21 3.22
N ALA A 32 -6.92 12.21 4.49
CA ALA A 32 -7.78 13.25 5.05
C ALA A 32 -7.10 14.63 5.03
N ALA A 33 -5.82 14.70 5.39
CA ALA A 33 -5.07 15.96 5.36
C ALA A 33 -4.93 16.52 3.93
N VAL A 34 -4.63 15.66 2.95
CA VAL A 34 -4.58 16.07 1.54
C VAL A 34 -5.94 16.52 1.04
N ALA A 35 -7.02 15.79 1.36
CA ALA A 35 -8.37 16.17 0.97
C ALA A 35 -8.79 17.52 1.58
N ALA A 36 -8.50 17.74 2.86
CA ALA A 36 -8.77 19.00 3.54
C ALA A 36 -8.02 20.17 2.87
N HIS A 37 -6.74 19.97 2.52
CA HIS A 37 -5.97 20.97 1.79
C HIS A 37 -6.58 21.25 0.40
N ALA A 38 -6.85 20.21 -0.40
CA ALA A 38 -7.41 20.36 -1.74
C ALA A 38 -8.79 21.05 -1.75
N LEU A 39 -9.62 20.82 -0.73
CA LEU A 39 -10.95 21.43 -0.59
C LEU A 39 -10.92 22.88 -0.08
N THR A 40 -9.84 23.30 0.58
CA THR A 40 -9.73 24.64 1.19
C THR A 40 -8.73 25.56 0.50
N ASP A 41 -7.93 25.04 -0.44
CA ASP A 41 -6.98 25.83 -1.21
C ASP A 41 -7.73 26.88 -2.07
N PRO A 42 -7.39 28.19 -1.96
CA PRO A 42 -7.97 29.23 -2.80
C PRO A 42 -7.72 29.02 -4.29
N THR A 43 -6.71 28.22 -4.67
CA THR A 43 -6.41 27.81 -6.04
C THR A 43 -6.32 26.28 -6.11
N PRO A 44 -7.46 25.59 -6.29
CA PRO A 44 -7.47 24.14 -6.35
C PRO A 44 -6.53 23.63 -7.43
N PRO A 45 -5.63 22.68 -7.11
CA PRO A 45 -4.76 22.08 -8.11
C PRO A 45 -5.67 21.19 -8.98
N ASN A 46 -6.10 21.70 -10.14
CA ASN A 46 -6.94 20.98 -11.11
C ASN A 46 -6.13 19.84 -11.77
N THR A 47 -5.72 18.87 -10.97
CA THR A 47 -4.80 17.78 -11.30
C THR A 47 -5.07 16.59 -10.40
N ASP A 48 -4.65 15.41 -10.84
CA ASP A 48 -4.68 14.21 -10.03
C ASP A 48 -3.37 14.07 -9.22
N TRP A 49 -3.51 13.65 -7.96
CA TRP A 49 -2.38 13.32 -7.08
C TRP A 49 -2.45 11.85 -6.68
N ILE A 50 -1.36 11.13 -6.93
CA ILE A 50 -1.18 9.77 -6.42
C ILE A 50 -0.63 9.90 -5.01
N LEU A 51 -1.33 9.36 -4.02
CA LEU A 51 -0.92 9.39 -2.63
C LEU A 51 -0.36 8.03 -2.24
N THR A 52 0.82 8.04 -1.61
CA THR A 52 1.52 6.82 -1.20
C THR A 52 2.11 7.01 0.19
N GLY A 53 2.29 5.92 0.92
CA GLY A 53 3.15 5.91 2.10
C GLY A 53 4.61 6.27 1.78
N PRO A 54 5.43 6.46 2.82
CA PRO A 54 6.84 6.84 2.65
C PRO A 54 7.69 5.72 2.04
N GLN A 55 7.22 4.47 2.06
CA GLN A 55 7.98 3.27 1.71
C GLN A 55 7.06 2.23 1.08
N ALA A 56 7.53 1.55 0.03
CA ALA A 56 6.89 0.37 -0.51
C ALA A 56 7.29 -0.86 0.33
N LEU A 57 6.30 -1.59 0.85
CA LEU A 57 6.51 -2.74 1.73
C LEU A 57 5.95 -4.01 1.11
N SER A 58 6.73 -5.09 1.17
CA SER A 58 6.20 -6.43 0.90
C SER A 58 5.25 -6.85 2.03
N TYR A 59 4.35 -7.79 1.74
CA TYR A 59 3.48 -8.35 2.77
C TYR A 59 4.25 -9.06 3.90
N ASP A 60 5.46 -9.57 3.62
CA ASP A 60 6.34 -10.13 4.65
C ASP A 60 6.87 -9.03 5.59
N ALA A 61 7.24 -7.87 5.04
CA ALA A 61 7.65 -6.72 5.85
C ALA A 61 6.49 -6.17 6.68
N VAL A 62 5.29 -6.10 6.10
CA VAL A 62 4.05 -5.76 6.84
C VAL A 62 3.82 -6.75 7.99
N ALA A 63 3.91 -8.06 7.74
CA ALA A 63 3.74 -9.08 8.77
C ALA A 63 4.80 -8.96 9.89
N ALA A 64 6.04 -8.59 9.55
CA ALA A 64 7.09 -8.35 10.52
C ALA A 64 6.77 -7.14 11.43
N VAL A 65 6.35 -6.02 10.86
CA VAL A 65 5.92 -4.83 11.62
C VAL A 65 4.74 -5.16 12.54
N LEU A 66 3.74 -5.86 12.04
CA LEU A 66 2.60 -6.28 12.86
C LEU A 66 3.02 -7.21 13.99
N THR A 67 3.98 -8.10 13.74
CA THR A 67 4.52 -9.01 14.77
C THR A 67 5.23 -8.23 15.87
N GLU A 68 6.05 -7.24 15.50
CA GLU A 68 6.78 -6.39 16.44
C GLU A 68 5.83 -5.57 17.31
N VAL A 69 4.84 -4.90 16.68
CA VAL A 69 3.91 -4.02 17.38
C VAL A 69 2.93 -4.77 18.26
N THR A 70 2.40 -5.91 17.80
CA THR A 70 1.37 -6.67 18.53
C THR A 70 1.96 -7.70 19.50
N GLY A 71 3.24 -8.04 19.38
CA GLY A 71 3.87 -9.16 20.09
C GLY A 71 3.34 -10.55 19.69
N ARG A 72 2.43 -10.65 18.71
CA ARG A 72 1.86 -11.90 18.21
C ARG A 72 2.55 -12.31 16.90
N PRO A 73 2.94 -13.59 16.72
CA PRO A 73 3.50 -14.02 15.45
C PRO A 73 2.50 -13.87 14.29
N VAL A 74 2.76 -12.93 13.39
CA VAL A 74 2.02 -12.75 12.13
C VAL A 74 2.87 -13.27 10.97
N ARG A 75 2.26 -14.01 10.05
CA ARG A 75 2.91 -14.53 8.85
C ARG A 75 2.05 -14.27 7.63
N HIS A 76 2.67 -13.72 6.60
CA HIS A 76 2.07 -13.65 5.30
C HIS A 76 2.11 -15.05 4.66
N ARG A 77 0.95 -15.48 4.14
CA ARG A 77 0.82 -16.71 3.36
C ARG A 77 0.37 -16.33 1.96
N SER A 78 1.24 -16.58 0.99
CA SER A 78 0.86 -16.54 -0.42
C SER A 78 -0.20 -17.60 -0.72
N VAL A 79 -1.22 -17.19 -1.48
CA VAL A 79 -2.25 -18.08 -2.02
C VAL A 79 -2.38 -17.82 -3.52
N SER A 80 -2.89 -18.80 -4.26
CA SER A 80 -3.19 -18.62 -5.67
C SER A 80 -4.33 -17.63 -5.88
N VAL A 81 -4.41 -17.03 -7.07
CA VAL A 81 -5.50 -16.11 -7.45
C VAL A 81 -6.86 -16.80 -7.36
N GLU A 82 -6.93 -18.09 -7.71
CA GLU A 82 -8.17 -18.86 -7.61
C GLU A 82 -8.59 -19.10 -6.16
N GLU A 83 -7.64 -19.43 -5.26
CA GLU A 83 -7.92 -19.54 -3.83
C GLU A 83 -8.39 -18.20 -3.24
N MET A 84 -7.76 -17.10 -3.64
CA MET A 84 -8.12 -15.74 -3.21
C MET A 84 -9.53 -15.36 -3.67
N ARG A 85 -9.83 -15.58 -4.96
CA ARG A 85 -11.17 -15.41 -5.52
C ARG A 85 -12.22 -16.24 -4.77
N ALA A 86 -11.95 -17.52 -4.55
CA ALA A 86 -12.85 -18.42 -3.83
C ALA A 86 -13.07 -17.98 -2.37
N ARG A 87 -12.05 -17.38 -1.73
CA ARG A 87 -12.17 -16.79 -0.39
C ARG A 87 -13.04 -15.54 -0.40
N HIS A 88 -12.81 -14.61 -1.32
CA HIS A 88 -13.62 -13.39 -1.46
C HIS A 88 -15.08 -13.70 -1.77
N ALA A 89 -15.36 -14.66 -2.66
CA ALA A 89 -16.71 -15.04 -3.05
C ALA A 89 -17.60 -15.56 -1.89
N ARG A 90 -17.02 -15.84 -0.71
CA ARG A 90 -17.77 -16.18 0.51
C ARG A 90 -18.47 -14.97 1.16
N VAL A 91 -17.99 -13.77 0.89
CA VAL A 91 -18.43 -12.52 1.56
C VAL A 91 -18.86 -11.42 0.59
N MET A 92 -18.70 -11.62 -0.72
CA MET A 92 -19.08 -10.66 -1.76
C MET A 92 -19.48 -11.36 -3.06
N PRO A 93 -20.14 -10.65 -4.00
CA PRO A 93 -20.54 -11.21 -5.29
C PRO A 93 -19.35 -11.76 -6.10
N PRO A 94 -19.53 -12.87 -6.84
CA PRO A 94 -18.44 -13.54 -7.56
C PRO A 94 -17.69 -12.66 -8.56
N GLU A 95 -18.40 -11.76 -9.25
CA GLU A 95 -17.81 -10.82 -10.19
C GLU A 95 -16.85 -9.84 -9.48
N PHE A 96 -17.22 -9.37 -8.29
CA PHE A 96 -16.39 -8.47 -7.51
C PHE A 96 -15.20 -9.21 -6.90
N ALA A 97 -15.40 -10.46 -6.47
CA ALA A 97 -14.33 -11.34 -5.99
C ALA A 97 -13.27 -11.60 -7.07
N THR A 98 -13.66 -11.78 -8.34
CA THR A 98 -12.72 -11.88 -9.47
C THR A 98 -11.89 -10.62 -9.62
N VAL A 99 -12.55 -9.44 -9.60
CA VAL A 99 -11.86 -8.16 -9.77
C VAL A 99 -10.83 -7.93 -8.68
N LEU A 100 -11.16 -8.18 -7.41
CA LEU A 100 -10.21 -8.01 -6.30
C LEU A 100 -9.02 -8.98 -6.41
N ALA A 101 -9.27 -10.25 -6.74
CA ALA A 101 -8.19 -11.23 -6.89
C ALA A 101 -7.23 -10.85 -8.03
N ASP A 102 -7.74 -10.24 -9.11
CA ASP A 102 -6.90 -9.71 -10.19
C ASP A 102 -6.13 -8.45 -9.80
N VAL A 103 -6.69 -7.58 -8.96
CA VAL A 103 -5.97 -6.43 -8.39
C VAL A 103 -4.80 -6.91 -7.53
N ASP A 104 -5.03 -7.86 -6.63
CA ASP A 104 -3.98 -8.40 -5.76
C ASP A 104 -2.86 -9.08 -6.57
N ARG A 105 -3.20 -9.80 -7.65
CA ARG A 105 -2.20 -10.32 -8.59
C ARG A 105 -1.35 -9.21 -9.19
N ARG A 106 -1.96 -8.12 -9.65
CA ARG A 106 -1.23 -6.98 -10.23
C ARG A 106 -0.33 -6.29 -9.22
N ILE A 107 -0.78 -6.18 -7.96
CA ILE A 107 0.04 -5.67 -6.86
C ILE A 107 1.24 -6.59 -6.65
N ALA A 108 1.03 -7.91 -6.63
CA ALA A 108 2.12 -8.88 -6.54
C ALA A 108 3.10 -8.81 -7.73
N ASP A 109 2.63 -8.39 -8.91
CA ASP A 109 3.43 -8.10 -10.11
C ASP A 109 4.07 -6.68 -10.13
N GLY A 110 3.87 -5.89 -9.07
CA GLY A 110 4.55 -4.60 -8.86
C GLY A 110 3.83 -3.37 -9.38
N ALA A 111 2.51 -3.48 -9.61
CA ALA A 111 1.71 -2.33 -10.04
C ALA A 111 1.75 -1.15 -9.05
N GLU A 112 2.00 -1.40 -7.76
CA GLU A 112 1.99 -0.39 -6.70
C GLU A 112 3.35 -0.20 -6.00
N ASP A 113 4.42 -0.70 -6.62
CA ASP A 113 5.79 -0.57 -6.10
C ASP A 113 6.39 0.80 -6.47
N ARG A 114 5.79 1.84 -5.91
CA ARG A 114 6.21 3.24 -6.10
C ARG A 114 5.87 4.07 -4.89
N THR A 115 6.71 5.08 -4.65
CA THR A 115 6.43 6.16 -3.70
C THR A 115 6.37 7.49 -4.44
N THR A 116 5.70 8.45 -3.82
CA THR A 116 5.48 9.80 -4.34
C THR A 116 5.70 10.82 -3.22
N ASP A 117 5.88 12.08 -3.59
CA ASP A 117 6.06 13.20 -2.66
C ASP A 117 4.77 14.02 -2.45
N ALA A 118 3.63 13.55 -2.96
CA ALA A 118 2.38 14.31 -3.01
C ALA A 118 1.90 14.74 -1.62
N VAL A 119 1.95 13.85 -0.63
CA VAL A 119 1.58 14.17 0.76
C VAL A 119 2.46 15.29 1.30
N ALA A 120 3.78 15.18 1.15
CA ALA A 120 4.72 16.19 1.62
C ALA A 120 4.50 17.55 0.94
N ARG A 121 4.21 17.55 -0.36
CA ARG A 121 3.97 18.77 -1.14
C ARG A 121 2.67 19.47 -0.76
N LEU A 122 1.61 18.73 -0.51
CA LEU A 122 0.29 19.29 -0.24
C LEU A 122 0.07 19.61 1.24
N THR A 123 0.70 18.86 2.15
CA THR A 123 0.46 19.02 3.60
C THR A 123 1.64 19.66 4.34
N GLY A 124 2.82 19.76 3.72
CA GLY A 124 4.04 20.27 4.35
C GLY A 124 4.71 19.31 5.33
N ARG A 125 4.19 18.09 5.49
CA ARG A 125 4.73 17.05 6.38
C ARG A 125 4.92 15.73 5.63
N PRO A 126 5.93 14.91 6.00
CA PRO A 126 6.11 13.59 5.38
C PRO A 126 4.89 12.69 5.64
N PRO A 127 4.58 11.74 4.74
CA PRO A 127 3.54 10.76 4.99
C PRO A 127 3.91 9.86 6.16
N ARG A 128 2.90 9.45 6.92
CA ARG A 128 2.99 8.55 8.07
C ARG A 128 3.42 7.16 7.59
N SER A 129 4.25 6.50 8.40
CA SER A 129 4.74 5.15 8.09
C SER A 129 3.71 4.09 8.47
N PHE A 130 3.81 2.91 7.86
CA PHE A 130 2.99 1.76 8.27
C PHE A 130 3.23 1.35 9.73
N THR A 131 4.47 1.50 10.23
CA THR A 131 4.80 1.27 11.64
C THR A 131 4.05 2.22 12.56
N THR A 132 4.06 3.52 12.26
CA THR A 132 3.31 4.52 13.04
C THR A 132 1.81 4.22 13.06
N TYR A 133 1.25 3.86 11.90
CA TYR A 133 -0.14 3.40 11.84
C TYR A 133 -0.39 2.19 12.74
N ALA A 134 0.49 1.18 12.68
CA ALA A 134 0.34 -0.04 13.46
C ALA A 134 0.43 0.23 14.96
N GLU A 135 1.37 1.08 15.40
CA GLU A 135 1.53 1.49 16.80
C GLU A 135 0.27 2.19 17.33
N ASP A 136 -0.23 3.18 16.59
CA ASP A 136 -1.41 3.96 16.97
C ASP A 136 -2.69 3.11 17.01
N ASN A 137 -2.72 1.98 16.29
CA ASN A 137 -3.87 1.08 16.19
C ASN A 137 -3.64 -0.30 16.83
N SER A 138 -2.62 -0.43 17.68
CA SER A 138 -2.18 -1.70 18.27
C SER A 138 -3.29 -2.46 19.01
N ASP A 139 -4.17 -1.75 19.72
CA ASP A 139 -5.33 -2.32 20.42
C ASP A 139 -6.31 -3.00 19.45
N ALA A 140 -6.64 -2.33 18.34
CA ALA A 140 -7.55 -2.87 17.32
C ALA A 140 -6.92 -4.08 16.59
N LEU A 141 -5.61 -4.05 16.38
CA LEU A 141 -4.87 -5.14 15.73
C LEU A 141 -4.71 -6.38 16.63
N THR A 142 -4.89 -6.23 17.94
CA THR A 142 -4.75 -7.33 18.91
C THR A 142 -6.10 -7.98 19.27
N THR A 143 -7.23 -7.31 19.04
CA THR A 143 -8.56 -7.69 19.54
C THR A 143 -9.36 -8.66 18.63
N SER A 144 -8.71 -9.35 17.68
CA SER A 144 -9.34 -10.42 16.85
C SER A 144 -8.83 -11.82 17.18
#